data_AF-A0A946HBP6-F1
#
_entry.id   AF-A0A946HBP6-F1
#
_cell.length_a   1.000
_cell.length_b   1.000
_cell.length_c   1.000
_cell.angle_alpha   90.00
_cell.angle_beta   90.00
_cell.angle_gamma   90.00
#
_symmetry.space_group_name_H-M   'P 1'
#
loop_
_entity.id
_entity.type
_entity.pdbx_description
1 polymer ?
#
loop_
_entity_poly.entity_id
_entity_poly.type
_entity_poly.pdbx_seq_one_letter_code
_entity_poly.pdbx_strand_id
1 'polypeptide(L)'
;MDKNLTFEAFKSAVSNGSIDTVLACLVDMQGRLMGKRFHAQNFIDHSAHETHCCNYLLATDLEMATPEGYAASSWSQGYGDYIMQPDLDTLRLVPWLEGTAMV
;
A
#
# COMPACT_ATOMS: atom_id res chain seq x y z
N MET A 1 14.89 -12.96 -14.65
CA MET A 1 15.49 -11.63 -14.39
C MET A 1 14.52 -10.91 -13.48
N ASP A 2 14.97 -10.57 -12.28
CA ASP A 2 14.14 -9.90 -11.29
C ASP A 2 13.68 -8.56 -11.83
N LYS A 3 12.37 -8.29 -11.80
CA LYS A 3 11.77 -7.04 -12.33
C LYS A 3 11.57 -5.99 -11.22
N ASN A 4 11.99 -6.30 -10.00
CA ASN A 4 11.79 -5.46 -8.84
C ASN A 4 12.89 -4.39 -8.74
N LEU A 5 12.49 -3.21 -8.27
CA LEU A 5 13.36 -2.08 -7.96
C LEU A 5 13.95 -2.27 -6.57
N THR A 6 15.27 -2.19 -6.47
CA THR A 6 15.92 -2.01 -5.16
C THR A 6 15.49 -0.66 -4.55
N PHE A 7 15.47 -0.57 -3.21
CA PHE A 7 15.13 0.68 -2.53
C PHE A 7 16.09 1.84 -2.86
N GLU A 8 17.38 1.56 -3.12
CA GLU A 8 18.35 2.58 -3.57
C GLU A 8 18.05 3.12 -4.98
N ALA A 9 17.69 2.22 -5.91
CA ALA A 9 17.28 2.60 -7.26
C ALA A 9 15.99 3.44 -7.23
N PHE A 10 15.05 3.07 -6.36
CA PHE A 10 13.83 3.83 -6.12
C PHE A 10 14.12 5.24 -5.57
N LYS A 11 14.94 5.37 -4.52
CA LYS A 11 15.36 6.70 -4.00
C LYS A 11 16.01 7.57 -5.09
N SER A 12 16.85 6.97 -5.92
CA SER A 12 17.49 7.66 -7.05
C SER A 12 16.47 8.15 -8.09
N ALA A 13 15.47 7.31 -8.40
CA ALA A 13 14.38 7.64 -9.31
C ALA A 13 13.46 8.74 -8.76
N VAL A 14 13.23 8.76 -7.45
CA VAL A 14 12.49 9.85 -6.80
C VAL A 14 13.28 11.16 -6.85
N SER A 15 14.58 11.11 -6.52
CA SER A 15 15.44 12.30 -6.53
C SER A 15 15.58 12.94 -7.92
N ASN A 16 15.50 12.17 -9.00
CA ASN A 16 15.59 12.68 -10.37
C ASN A 16 14.22 13.01 -11.00
N GLY A 17 13.13 12.84 -10.25
CA GLY A 17 11.76 13.17 -10.68
C GLY A 17 11.10 12.15 -11.61
N SER A 18 11.71 10.98 -11.84
CA SER A 18 11.08 9.92 -12.64
C SER A 18 10.00 9.14 -11.89
N ILE A 19 9.99 9.20 -10.55
CA ILE A 19 8.93 8.64 -9.71
C ILE A 19 8.52 9.69 -8.68
N ASP A 20 7.23 10.02 -8.64
CA ASP A 20 6.66 10.97 -7.67
C ASP A 20 5.63 10.31 -6.73
N THR A 21 5.21 9.09 -7.05
CA THR A 21 4.12 8.38 -6.39
C THR A 21 4.51 6.93 -6.04
N VAL A 22 4.09 6.48 -4.85
CA VAL A 22 4.15 5.07 -4.44
C VAL A 22 2.78 4.57 -4.04
N LEU A 23 2.37 3.44 -4.57
CA LEU A 23 1.21 2.68 -4.09
C LEU A 23 1.72 1.65 -3.07
N ALA A 24 1.31 1.76 -1.81
CA ALA A 24 1.53 0.70 -0.83
C ALA A 24 0.25 -0.13 -0.74
N CYS A 25 0.34 -1.38 -1.16
CA CYS A 25 -0.82 -2.24 -1.39
C CYS A 25 -0.78 -3.51 -0.53
N LEU A 26 -1.97 -3.97 -0.17
CA LEU A 26 -2.23 -5.30 0.36
C LEU A 26 -3.31 -5.97 -0.49
N VAL A 27 -3.40 -7.29 -0.38
CA VAL A 27 -4.46 -8.08 -1.00
C VAL A 27 -5.58 -8.29 0.01
N ASP A 28 -6.78 -7.83 -0.31
CA ASP A 28 -7.93 -7.99 0.57
C ASP A 28 -8.59 -9.37 0.48
N MET A 29 -9.70 -9.56 1.20
CA MET A 29 -10.43 -10.83 1.26
C MET A 29 -11.05 -11.27 -0.07
N GLN A 30 -11.15 -10.38 -1.07
CA GLN A 30 -11.65 -10.70 -2.42
C GLN A 30 -10.51 -10.78 -3.45
N GLY A 31 -9.26 -10.64 -3.04
CA GLY A 31 -8.11 -10.66 -3.95
C GLY A 31 -7.82 -9.31 -4.62
N ARG A 32 -8.42 -8.21 -4.17
CA ARG A 32 -8.20 -6.87 -4.71
C ARG A 32 -6.96 -6.23 -4.10
N LEU A 33 -6.27 -5.40 -4.89
CA LEU A 33 -5.23 -4.52 -4.36
C LEU A 33 -5.88 -3.31 -3.68
N MET A 34 -5.74 -3.23 -2.37
CA MET A 34 -6.24 -2.14 -1.52
C MET A 34 -5.06 -1.47 -0.80
N GLY A 35 -5.18 -0.20 -0.44
CA GLY A 35 -4.10 0.47 0.29
C GLY A 35 -4.07 1.97 0.11
N LYS A 36 -2.87 2.54 0.12
CA LYS A 36 -2.66 4.00 0.13
C LYS A 36 -1.75 4.43 -1.01
N ARG A 37 -2.02 5.63 -1.52
CA ARG A 37 -1.13 6.35 -2.42
C ARG A 37 -0.32 7.36 -1.63
N PHE A 38 0.99 7.30 -1.74
CA PHE A 38 1.92 8.22 -1.10
C PHE A 38 2.60 9.11 -2.12
N HIS A 39 2.89 10.35 -1.69
CA HIS A 39 3.98 11.09 -2.29
C HIS A 39 5.30 10.36 -2.01
N ALA A 40 6.09 10.11 -3.04
CA ALA A 40 7.23 9.20 -2.98
C ALA A 40 8.29 9.64 -1.95
N GLN A 41 8.55 10.94 -1.82
CA GLN A 41 9.51 11.43 -0.82
C GLN A 41 9.03 11.14 0.61
N ASN A 42 7.75 11.38 0.91
CA ASN A 42 7.18 11.06 2.22
C ASN A 42 7.23 9.55 2.52
N PHE A 43 7.06 8.71 1.49
CA PHE A 43 7.21 7.26 1.63
C PHE A 43 8.64 6.89 2.05
N ILE A 44 9.66 7.46 1.38
CA ILE A 44 11.07 7.22 1.73
C ILE A 44 11.36 7.64 3.18
N ASP A 45 10.90 8.82 3.56
CA ASP A 45 11.26 9.43 4.85
C ASP A 45 10.57 8.77 6.04
N HIS A 46 9.36 8.23 5.83
CA HIS A 46 8.52 7.75 6.94
C HIS A 46 7.91 6.37 6.67
N SER A 47 7.17 6.21 5.56
CA SER A 47 6.25 5.08 5.39
C SER A 47 6.89 3.79 4.90
N ALA A 48 8.14 3.82 4.42
CA ALA A 48 8.89 2.63 4.03
C ALA A 48 9.21 1.72 5.22
N HIS A 49 9.36 2.29 6.43
CA HIS A 49 9.54 1.51 7.64
C HIS A 49 8.22 1.05 8.23
N GLU A 50 7.18 1.89 8.28
CA GLU A 50 5.89 1.48 8.84
C GLU A 50 4.79 2.40 8.32
N THR A 51 3.63 1.82 7.98
CA THR A 51 2.41 2.60 7.77
C THR A 51 1.21 1.84 8.31
N HIS A 52 0.06 2.52 8.41
CA HIS A 52 -1.15 1.93 8.97
C HIS A 52 -2.32 1.98 8.00
N CYS A 53 -3.20 1.00 8.07
CA CYS A 53 -4.52 1.09 7.47
C CYS A 53 -5.59 0.60 8.43
N CYS A 54 -6.78 1.16 8.29
CA CYS A 54 -7.95 0.62 8.95
C CYS A 54 -8.14 -0.85 8.54
N ASN A 55 -8.33 -1.72 9.53
CA ASN A 55 -8.69 -3.13 9.33
C ASN A 55 -9.99 -3.31 8.52
N TYR A 56 -10.77 -2.24 8.36
CA TYR A 56 -11.84 -2.09 7.38
C TYR A 56 -11.48 -2.60 5.98
N LEU A 57 -10.23 -2.39 5.51
CA LEU A 57 -9.79 -2.87 4.19
C LEU A 57 -9.85 -4.40 4.05
N LEU A 58 -9.90 -5.13 5.17
CA LEU A 58 -10.02 -6.60 5.22
C LEU A 58 -11.42 -7.07 5.64
N ALA A 59 -12.36 -6.15 5.89
CA ALA A 59 -13.68 -6.45 6.43
C ALA A 59 -14.81 -5.83 5.59
N THR A 60 -14.54 -5.57 4.31
CA THR A 60 -15.47 -4.97 3.38
C THR A 60 -15.73 -5.85 2.16
N ASP A 61 -16.86 -5.65 1.50
CA ASP A 61 -17.22 -6.37 0.27
C ASP A 61 -16.84 -5.56 -1.00
N LEU A 62 -17.36 -6.00 -2.15
CA LEU A 62 -17.10 -5.35 -3.43
C LEU A 62 -17.69 -3.93 -3.54
N GLU A 63 -18.78 -3.65 -2.83
CA GLU A 63 -19.45 -2.34 -2.80
C GLU A 63 -18.91 -1.43 -1.69
N MET A 64 -17.86 -1.86 -0.98
CA MET A 64 -17.31 -1.17 0.17
C MET A 64 -18.26 -1.15 1.38
N ALA A 65 -19.26 -2.05 1.42
CA ALA A 65 -20.13 -2.23 2.57
C ALA A 65 -19.42 -3.02 3.69
N THR A 66 -19.95 -2.97 4.91
CA THR A 66 -19.36 -3.58 6.11
C THR A 66 -20.20 -4.74 6.62
N PRO A 67 -20.16 -5.91 5.96
CA PRO A 67 -20.94 -7.05 6.41
C PRO A 67 -20.47 -7.53 7.78
N GLU A 68 -21.41 -8.08 8.54
CA GLU A 68 -21.12 -8.66 9.86
C GLU A 68 -20.35 -9.98 9.73
N GLY A 69 -19.78 -10.45 10.85
CA GLY A 69 -19.13 -11.76 10.95
C GLY A 69 -17.60 -11.73 10.97
N TYR A 70 -16.97 -10.56 10.81
CA TYR A 70 -15.53 -10.42 10.98
C TYR A 70 -15.16 -10.27 12.46
N ALA A 71 -14.24 -11.11 12.94
CA ALA A 71 -13.73 -11.02 14.31
C ALA A 71 -12.90 -9.76 14.58
N ALA A 72 -12.33 -9.16 13.52
CA ALA A 72 -11.40 -8.05 13.62
C ALA A 72 -12.07 -6.67 13.75
N SER A 73 -13.32 -6.51 13.29
CA SER A 73 -13.99 -5.20 13.21
C SER A 73 -15.50 -5.32 13.10
N SER A 74 -16.21 -4.33 13.62
CA SER A 74 -17.67 -4.20 13.51
C SER A 74 -18.10 -2.76 13.78
N TRP A 75 -19.37 -2.43 13.54
CA TRP A 75 -19.91 -1.12 13.89
C TRP A 75 -19.81 -0.78 15.38
N SER A 76 -19.87 -1.78 16.26
CA SER A 76 -19.80 -1.59 17.72
C SER A 76 -18.35 -1.49 18.23
N GLN A 77 -17.43 -2.23 17.63
CA GLN A 77 -16.01 -2.24 18.03
C GLN A 77 -15.16 -1.19 17.29
N GLY A 78 -15.67 -0.69 16.16
CA GLY A 78 -14.96 0.23 15.26
C GLY A 78 -14.03 -0.48 14.27
N TYR A 79 -13.35 0.35 13.49
CA TYR A 79 -12.38 -0.06 12.47
C TYR A 79 -11.02 0.53 12.81
N GLY A 80 -10.27 -0.18 13.64
CA GLY A 80 -8.96 0.25 14.12
C GLY A 80 -7.85 0.08 13.09
N ASP A 81 -6.68 0.61 13.41
CA ASP A 81 -5.51 0.53 12.54
C ASP A 81 -4.72 -0.76 12.71
N TYR A 82 -4.36 -1.37 11.59
CA TYR A 82 -3.34 -2.40 11.49
C TYR A 82 -2.06 -1.82 10.92
N ILE A 83 -0.93 -2.41 11.33
CA ILE A 83 0.36 -2.16 10.69
C ILE A 83 0.33 -2.79 9.30
N MET A 84 0.60 -1.96 8.31
CA MET A 84 0.89 -2.34 6.93
C MET A 84 2.37 -2.07 6.71
N GLN A 85 3.17 -3.11 6.92
CA GLN A 85 4.62 -3.10 6.72
C GLN A 85 4.94 -3.33 5.23
N PRO A 86 5.52 -2.36 4.51
CA PRO A 86 5.91 -2.58 3.12
C PRO A 86 7.04 -3.62 3.02
N ASP A 87 6.89 -4.58 2.11
CA ASP A 87 7.96 -5.49 1.72
C ASP A 87 8.74 -4.89 0.54
N LEU A 88 9.85 -4.20 0.86
CA LEU A 88 10.64 -3.46 -0.11
C LEU A 88 11.29 -4.34 -1.18
N ASP A 89 11.39 -5.65 -0.96
CA ASP A 89 11.89 -6.59 -1.97
C ASP A 89 10.87 -6.80 -3.11
N THR A 90 9.61 -6.41 -2.90
CA THR A 90 8.54 -6.47 -3.91
C THR A 90 8.35 -5.16 -4.70
N LEU A 91 9.09 -4.10 -4.35
CA LEU A 91 8.95 -2.79 -4.97
C LEU A 91 9.16 -2.88 -6.49
N ARG A 92 8.27 -2.29 -7.28
CA ARG A 92 8.27 -2.40 -8.75
C ARG A 92 7.62 -1.19 -9.40
N LEU A 93 8.02 -0.86 -10.62
CA LEU A 93 7.33 0.15 -11.42
C LEU A 93 5.93 -0.34 -11.80
N VAL A 94 4.99 0.61 -11.96
CA VAL A 94 3.65 0.35 -12.48
C VAL A 94 3.63 0.77 -13.95
N PRO A 95 3.76 -0.16 -14.93
CA PRO A 95 4.03 0.21 -16.33
C PRO A 95 2.93 1.02 -17.01
N TRP A 96 1.70 0.93 -16.50
CA TRP A 96 0.53 1.65 -17.02
C TRP A 96 0.23 2.95 -16.27
N LEU A 97 1.01 3.28 -15.23
CA LEU A 97 0.83 4.50 -14.44
C LEU A 97 2.16 5.24 -14.35
N GLU A 98 2.27 6.31 -15.13
CA GLU A 98 3.47 7.14 -15.20
C GLU A 98 3.86 7.67 -13.81
N GLY A 99 5.17 7.82 -13.57
CA GLY A 99 5.69 8.37 -12.32
C GLY A 99 5.42 7.52 -11.08
N THR A 100 4.99 6.26 -11.22
CA THR A 100 4.48 5.47 -10.10
C THR A 100 5.21 4.13 -9.90
N ALA A 101 5.60 3.90 -8.65
CA ALA A 101 5.98 2.57 -8.15
C ALA A 101 4.87 1.97 -7.29
N MET A 102 4.91 0.65 -7.10
CA MET A 102 4.05 -0.10 -6.20
C MET A 102 4.90 -1.02 -5.35
N VAL A 103 4.54 -1.11 -4.08
CA VAL A 103 5.01 -2.11 -3.13
C VAL A 103 3.81 -2.94 -2.73
#